data_AF-A0AAJ6IWS4-F1
#
_entry.id   AF-A0AAJ6IWS4-F1
#
_cell.length_a   1.000
_cell.length_b   1.000
_cell.length_c   1.000
_cell.angle_alpha   90.00
_cell.angle_beta   90.00
_cell.angle_gamma   90.00
#
_symmetry.space_group_name_H-M   'P 1'
#
loop_
_entity.id
_entity.type
_entity.pdbx_description
1 polymer ?
#
loop_
_entity_poly.entity_id
_entity_poly.type
_entity_poly.pdbx_seq_one_letter_code
_entity_poly.pdbx_strand_id
1 'polypeptide(L)'
;MTQSPKGGGSATPPGAAVPTLPAVPPQSGPAERHHAGPGAPSAATPRSPAPAQPRRTAFAEGVDRLRAAAVTEPGRLRIIGALLAALVVAFGTVTAWQMYERSLAADDVLTRSQPLTSEAAGIYSSLADANTAASSGFLAGGQETEASRERYEKGVRDAAEGLVTAAANSDADSPSAATITELNRLLPEYKGLVERARTYNRQGFPVGGAYLRYANEKMQQDMLPAAEDLYLTENKRLDADYADAKPYPWAALALGVLALAGLGWAQYRTYRRTNRVLNHGLVAATAAATVVLLWLVVGHSVARSGLSDSDDHGIRSLRVLHDARIASLKARGNENLTLVARGAETTKSGGETVDAYDLEFGKNMTALGEGLKQAAEYADDDSGGKPVAAARSNMEEWRKRHASARTQDESGNYQQALDLVIGGKGATVECFDGVDAALAAALDHEEREFEQAAGDGLDAMGHLPQGAGVLAGLGAAGALLGIGRRLSEYR
;
A
#
# COMPACT_ATOMS: atom_id res chain seq x y z
N MET A 1 40.44 -25.55 19.45
CA MET A 1 40.45 -26.52 18.34
C MET A 1 40.22 -25.74 17.04
N THR A 2 41.13 -25.95 16.11
CA THR A 2 41.43 -25.16 14.91
C THR A 2 40.48 -25.46 13.73
N GLN A 3 39.98 -24.42 13.06
CA GLN A 3 40.33 -24.17 11.65
C GLN A 3 39.82 -22.78 11.19
N SER A 4 40.71 -22.08 10.48
CA SER A 4 40.57 -20.74 9.88
C SER A 4 40.84 -20.82 8.36
N PRO A 5 40.55 -19.76 7.60
CA PRO A 5 40.03 -19.83 6.23
C PRO A 5 41.09 -19.60 5.14
N LYS A 6 40.67 -19.65 3.87
CA LYS A 6 41.46 -19.11 2.75
C LYS A 6 40.63 -18.15 1.92
N GLY A 7 41.13 -16.93 1.78
CA GLY A 7 40.71 -15.95 0.80
C GLY A 7 41.74 -15.75 -0.31
N GLY A 8 41.38 -14.90 -1.26
CA GLY A 8 42.29 -14.02 -1.99
C GLY A 8 42.63 -14.40 -3.43
N GLY A 9 42.40 -13.47 -4.36
CA GLY A 9 43.23 -13.37 -5.58
C GLY A 9 42.52 -12.93 -6.86
N SER A 10 42.41 -11.62 -7.06
CA SER A 10 42.13 -10.92 -8.32
C SER A 10 43.30 -10.96 -9.32
N ALA A 11 43.04 -11.14 -10.63
CA ALA A 11 43.77 -10.53 -11.75
C ALA A 11 43.17 -10.89 -13.15
N THR A 12 43.03 -9.88 -14.00
CA THR A 12 42.82 -9.91 -15.48
C THR A 12 44.03 -9.22 -16.14
N PRO A 13 44.22 -9.13 -17.48
CA PRO A 13 43.86 -9.98 -18.66
C PRO A 13 45.14 -10.15 -19.56
N PRO A 14 45.17 -10.22 -20.92
CA PRO A 14 44.18 -10.56 -21.96
C PRO A 14 44.65 -11.66 -22.95
N GLY A 15 43.74 -12.21 -23.76
CA GLY A 15 44.08 -13.16 -24.83
C GLY A 15 43.07 -13.13 -25.97
N ALA A 16 43.52 -12.61 -27.11
CA ALA A 16 42.79 -12.55 -28.38
C ALA A 16 42.66 -13.93 -29.03
N ALA A 17 41.54 -14.18 -29.73
CA ALA A 17 41.51 -14.84 -31.04
C ALA A 17 40.07 -14.92 -31.59
N VAL A 18 39.91 -14.40 -32.79
CA VAL A 18 38.73 -14.52 -33.66
C VAL A 18 38.89 -15.78 -34.52
N PRO A 19 37.86 -16.59 -34.79
CA PRO A 19 37.91 -17.55 -35.89
C PRO A 19 37.34 -16.92 -37.17
N THR A 20 38.23 -16.78 -38.14
CA THR A 20 38.01 -16.52 -39.56
C THR A 20 37.29 -17.70 -40.24
N LEU A 21 36.28 -17.41 -41.06
CA LEU A 21 35.74 -18.36 -42.04
C LEU A 21 36.42 -18.16 -43.41
N PRO A 22 36.67 -19.24 -44.17
CA PRO A 22 37.59 -19.24 -45.31
C PRO A 22 36.98 -18.71 -46.63
N ALA A 23 37.86 -18.06 -47.40
CA ALA A 23 37.63 -17.55 -48.74
C ALA A 23 37.61 -18.66 -49.80
N VAL A 24 36.70 -18.52 -50.78
CA VAL A 24 36.62 -19.37 -51.98
C VAL A 24 37.55 -18.81 -53.07
N PRO A 25 38.39 -19.63 -53.73
CA PRO A 25 39.28 -19.19 -54.81
C PRO A 25 38.58 -19.18 -56.19
N PRO A 26 39.02 -18.34 -57.16
CA PRO A 26 38.51 -18.35 -58.51
C PRO A 26 39.23 -19.40 -59.39
N GLN A 27 38.48 -20.14 -60.19
CA GLN A 27 39.02 -21.00 -61.25
C GLN A 27 39.24 -20.22 -62.55
N SER A 28 40.34 -20.57 -63.23
CA SER A 28 40.87 -19.97 -64.45
C SER A 28 40.84 -20.98 -65.61
N GLY A 29 40.48 -20.49 -66.81
CA GLY A 29 40.93 -20.93 -68.14
C GLY A 29 40.60 -22.35 -68.63
N PRO A 30 40.35 -22.54 -69.94
CA PRO A 30 41.48 -22.50 -70.88
C PRO A 30 41.20 -21.79 -72.23
N ALA A 31 42.30 -21.57 -72.95
CA ALA A 31 42.44 -20.76 -74.16
C ALA A 31 42.37 -21.57 -75.49
N GLU A 32 41.86 -20.86 -76.51
CA GLU A 32 42.21 -20.80 -77.95
C GLU A 32 42.34 -22.06 -78.84
N ARG A 33 41.66 -22.05 -80.01
CA ARG A 33 42.14 -21.61 -81.37
C ARG A 33 41.10 -21.98 -82.46
N HIS A 34 40.45 -21.02 -83.14
CA HIS A 34 40.71 -20.42 -84.47
C HIS A 34 40.12 -21.13 -85.71
N HIS A 35 39.21 -20.43 -86.43
CA HIS A 35 39.29 -20.02 -87.86
C HIS A 35 38.00 -19.26 -88.28
N ALA A 36 38.09 -17.96 -88.60
CA ALA A 36 37.88 -17.28 -89.92
C ALA A 36 36.45 -17.44 -90.52
N GLY A 37 35.64 -16.44 -90.91
CA GLY A 37 35.61 -14.96 -91.07
C GLY A 37 34.28 -14.64 -91.84
N PRO A 38 34.06 -13.47 -92.48
CA PRO A 38 34.21 -12.06 -92.09
C PRO A 38 32.86 -11.27 -92.09
N GLY A 39 32.81 -10.10 -91.44
CA GLY A 39 31.66 -9.17 -91.58
C GLY A 39 31.62 -8.06 -90.52
N ALA A 40 32.35 -6.97 -90.75
CA ALA A 40 32.25 -5.68 -90.04
C ALA A 40 30.92 -4.96 -90.42
N PRO A 41 30.39 -3.92 -89.69
CA PRO A 41 31.16 -2.83 -89.09
C PRO A 41 30.67 -2.20 -87.74
N SER A 42 31.50 -1.26 -87.28
CA SER A 42 31.27 -0.11 -86.38
C SER A 42 31.41 -0.27 -84.87
N ALA A 43 32.51 0.31 -84.38
CA ALA A 43 32.88 0.54 -83.00
C ALA A 43 31.93 1.50 -82.28
N ALA A 44 31.55 1.15 -81.05
CA ALA A 44 30.96 2.06 -80.07
C ALA A 44 31.82 2.07 -78.80
N THR A 45 32.30 3.25 -78.44
CA THR A 45 33.10 3.59 -77.25
C THR A 45 32.39 3.17 -75.96
N PRO A 46 33.06 2.57 -74.95
CA PRO A 46 32.42 2.29 -73.67
C PRO A 46 32.25 3.59 -72.87
N ARG A 47 31.01 3.90 -72.48
CA ARG A 47 30.68 5.01 -71.56
C ARG A 47 31.12 4.65 -70.13
N SER A 48 31.78 5.58 -69.45
CA SER A 48 32.11 5.50 -68.02
C SER A 48 30.85 5.26 -67.17
N PRO A 49 30.93 4.46 -66.09
CA PRO A 49 29.82 4.30 -65.15
C PRO A 49 29.61 5.61 -64.36
N ALA A 50 28.35 6.05 -64.26
CA ALA A 50 27.95 7.23 -63.50
C ALA A 50 28.23 7.05 -61.99
N PRO A 51 28.52 8.12 -61.23
CA PRO A 51 28.79 8.02 -59.80
C PRO A 51 27.56 7.53 -59.03
N ALA A 52 27.76 6.53 -58.16
CA ALA A 52 26.72 6.03 -57.26
C ALA A 52 26.28 7.16 -56.32
N GLN A 53 24.97 7.47 -56.31
CA GLN A 53 24.41 8.49 -55.44
C GLN A 53 24.60 8.11 -53.96
N PRO A 54 24.84 9.10 -53.07
CA PRO A 54 25.06 8.84 -51.64
C PRO A 54 23.80 8.20 -51.04
N ARG A 55 23.96 7.03 -50.41
CA ARG A 55 22.87 6.33 -49.70
C ARG A 55 22.40 7.22 -48.55
N ARG A 56 21.15 7.67 -48.62
CA ARG A 56 20.49 8.45 -47.56
C ARG A 56 20.18 7.55 -46.37
N THR A 57 20.02 8.14 -45.18
CA THR A 57 19.67 7.39 -43.97
C THR A 57 18.26 6.80 -44.08
N ALA A 58 18.03 5.62 -43.49
CA ALA A 58 16.75 4.91 -43.54
C ALA A 58 15.56 5.76 -43.03
N PHE A 59 15.84 6.71 -42.12
CA PHE A 59 14.85 7.66 -41.62
C PHE A 59 14.43 8.69 -42.68
N ALA A 60 15.39 9.26 -43.44
CA ALA A 60 15.11 10.21 -44.51
C ALA A 60 14.37 9.54 -45.68
N GLU A 61 14.75 8.30 -46.05
CA GLU A 61 14.00 7.51 -47.04
C GLU A 61 12.60 7.12 -46.55
N GLY A 62 12.42 6.87 -45.25
CA GLY A 62 11.11 6.61 -44.64
C GLY A 62 10.18 7.82 -44.73
N VAL A 63 10.69 9.02 -44.46
CA VAL A 63 9.93 10.28 -44.55
C VAL A 63 9.57 10.62 -46.02
N ASP A 64 10.49 10.41 -46.96
CA ASP A 64 10.25 10.64 -48.39
C ASP A 64 9.23 9.63 -48.96
N ARG A 65 9.28 8.35 -48.54
CA ARG A 65 8.26 7.35 -48.92
C ARG A 65 6.89 7.65 -48.33
N LEU A 66 6.83 8.15 -47.09
CA LEU A 66 5.58 8.63 -46.49
C LEU A 66 4.99 9.83 -47.25
N ARG A 67 5.83 10.80 -47.66
CA ARG A 67 5.41 11.92 -48.51
C ARG A 67 4.94 11.50 -49.89
N ALA A 68 5.65 10.60 -50.58
CA ALA A 68 5.26 10.11 -51.89
C ALA A 68 3.97 9.25 -51.84
N ALA A 69 3.79 8.46 -50.78
CA ALA A 69 2.56 7.71 -50.54
C ALA A 69 1.36 8.61 -50.25
N ALA A 70 1.55 9.78 -49.61
CA ALA A 70 0.47 10.74 -49.33
C ALA A 70 -0.17 11.37 -50.58
N VAL A 71 0.47 11.26 -51.76
CA VAL A 71 -0.04 11.80 -53.02
C VAL A 71 -0.95 10.81 -53.76
N THR A 72 -0.86 9.50 -53.48
CA THR A 72 -1.67 8.46 -54.14
C THR A 72 -2.81 7.97 -53.25
N GLU A 73 -3.97 7.63 -53.83
CA GLU A 73 -5.15 7.14 -53.08
C GLU A 73 -4.87 5.86 -52.25
N PRO A 74 -4.10 4.88 -52.74
CA PRO A 74 -3.70 3.70 -51.96
C PRO A 74 -2.74 4.03 -50.80
N GLY A 75 -1.84 5.01 -50.98
CA GLY A 75 -0.90 5.41 -49.94
C GLY A 75 -1.56 6.18 -48.80
N ARG A 76 -2.57 7.01 -49.09
CA ARG A 76 -3.41 7.66 -48.07
C ARG A 76 -4.15 6.67 -47.17
N LEU A 77 -4.65 5.56 -47.73
CA LEU A 77 -5.31 4.51 -46.95
C LEU A 77 -4.34 3.76 -46.03
N ARG A 78 -3.10 3.54 -46.47
CA ARG A 78 -2.04 2.94 -45.62
C ARG A 78 -1.67 3.85 -44.45
N ILE A 79 -1.55 5.16 -44.67
CA ILE A 79 -1.23 6.12 -43.61
C ILE A 79 -2.37 6.20 -42.58
N ILE A 80 -3.63 6.33 -43.03
CA ILE A 80 -4.79 6.33 -42.13
C ILE A 80 -4.84 5.02 -41.33
N GLY A 81 -4.62 3.89 -41.99
CA GLY A 81 -4.56 2.59 -41.33
C GLY A 81 -3.47 2.47 -40.27
N ALA A 82 -2.26 2.92 -40.60
CA ALA A 82 -1.15 2.94 -39.65
C ALA A 82 -1.41 3.87 -38.46
N LEU A 83 -2.00 5.04 -38.69
CA LEU A 83 -2.36 5.97 -37.62
C LEU A 83 -3.45 5.41 -36.70
N LEU A 84 -4.49 4.76 -37.26
CA LEU A 84 -5.53 4.11 -36.46
C LEU A 84 -4.98 2.92 -35.68
N ALA A 85 -4.12 2.11 -36.30
CA ALA A 85 -3.47 1.01 -35.60
C ALA A 85 -2.59 1.53 -34.46
N ALA A 86 -1.79 2.58 -34.70
CA ALA A 86 -0.99 3.22 -33.66
C ALA A 86 -1.86 3.80 -32.53
N LEU A 87 -3.00 4.41 -32.84
CA LEU A 87 -3.93 4.97 -31.86
C LEU A 87 -4.58 3.88 -31.00
N VAL A 88 -4.99 2.75 -31.60
CA VAL A 88 -5.54 1.59 -30.87
C VAL A 88 -4.47 0.95 -29.98
N VAL A 89 -3.24 0.82 -30.47
CA VAL A 89 -2.11 0.31 -29.67
C VAL A 89 -1.82 1.27 -28.51
N ALA A 90 -1.74 2.57 -28.77
CA ALA A 90 -1.53 3.58 -27.73
C ALA A 90 -2.62 3.52 -26.66
N PHE A 91 -3.90 3.46 -27.06
CA PHE A 91 -5.03 3.27 -26.14
C PHE A 91 -4.87 2.01 -25.30
N GLY A 92 -4.58 0.85 -25.92
CA GLY A 92 -4.39 -0.41 -25.21
C GLY A 92 -3.22 -0.36 -24.22
N THR A 93 -2.08 0.17 -24.63
CA THR A 93 -0.87 0.27 -23.78
C THR A 93 -1.06 1.20 -22.59
N VAL A 94 -1.65 2.39 -22.80
CA VAL A 94 -1.92 3.34 -21.71
C VAL A 94 -3.00 2.81 -20.77
N THR A 95 -4.02 2.13 -21.31
CA THR A 95 -5.03 1.46 -20.47
C THR A 95 -4.38 0.39 -19.60
N ALA A 96 -3.56 -0.49 -20.18
CA ALA A 96 -2.87 -1.53 -19.42
C ALA A 96 -1.95 -0.95 -18.34
N TRP A 97 -1.19 0.10 -18.66
CA TRP A 97 -0.30 0.75 -17.70
C TRP A 97 -1.06 1.42 -16.55
N GLN A 98 -2.06 2.25 -16.85
CA GLN A 98 -2.84 2.96 -15.82
C GLN A 98 -3.65 2.02 -14.94
N MET A 99 -4.13 0.90 -15.47
CA MET A 99 -4.82 -0.13 -14.69
C MET A 99 -3.85 -0.94 -13.84
N TYR A 100 -2.65 -1.24 -14.36
CA TYR A 100 -1.63 -1.94 -13.59
C TYR A 100 -1.20 -1.17 -12.34
N GLU A 101 -0.90 0.14 -12.48
CA GLU A 101 -0.55 0.99 -11.33
C GLU A 101 -1.66 1.05 -10.28
N ARG A 102 -2.92 1.17 -10.71
CA ARG A 102 -4.07 1.18 -9.80
C ARG A 102 -4.33 -0.15 -9.12
N SER A 103 -4.13 -1.26 -9.85
CA SER A 103 -4.26 -2.59 -9.26
C SER A 103 -3.17 -2.86 -8.23
N LEU A 104 -1.94 -2.39 -8.46
CA LEU A 104 -0.87 -2.48 -7.47
C LEU A 104 -1.17 -1.62 -6.24
N ALA A 105 -1.61 -0.38 -6.42
CA ALA A 105 -1.97 0.48 -5.29
C ALA A 105 -3.15 -0.09 -4.48
N ALA A 106 -4.16 -0.66 -5.14
CA ALA A 106 -5.27 -1.33 -4.45
C ALA A 106 -4.84 -2.63 -3.74
N ASP A 107 -3.91 -3.40 -4.33
CA ASP A 107 -3.31 -4.59 -3.72
C ASP A 107 -2.46 -4.22 -2.49
N ASP A 108 -1.69 -3.13 -2.58
CA ASP A 108 -0.91 -2.60 -1.45
C ASP A 108 -1.83 -2.13 -0.30
N VAL A 109 -2.96 -1.49 -0.59
CA VAL A 109 -3.97 -1.12 0.43
C VAL A 109 -4.42 -2.36 1.23
N LEU A 110 -4.77 -3.44 0.54
CA LEU A 110 -5.32 -4.67 1.15
C LEU A 110 -4.25 -5.52 1.84
N THR A 111 -3.09 -5.71 1.21
CA THR A 111 -2.13 -6.74 1.62
C THR A 111 -0.96 -6.20 2.42
N ARG A 112 -0.77 -4.87 2.45
CA ARG A 112 0.37 -4.22 3.09
C ARG A 112 -0.05 -3.09 4.01
N SER A 113 -0.64 -2.03 3.48
CA SER A 113 -0.77 -0.75 4.18
C SER A 113 -1.83 -0.77 5.28
N GLN A 114 -3.00 -1.39 5.06
CA GLN A 114 -3.97 -1.54 6.16
C GLN A 114 -3.46 -2.52 7.23
N PRO A 115 -2.97 -3.73 6.90
CA PRO A 115 -2.44 -4.64 7.92
C PRO A 115 -1.30 -4.04 8.73
N LEU A 116 -0.38 -3.30 8.09
CA LEU A 116 0.68 -2.57 8.78
C LEU A 116 0.16 -1.48 9.72
N THR A 117 -0.88 -0.77 9.32
CA THR A 117 -1.50 0.27 10.17
C THR A 117 -2.16 -0.37 11.40
N SER A 118 -2.90 -1.48 11.20
CA SER A 118 -3.52 -2.27 12.28
C SER A 118 -2.46 -2.82 13.24
N GLU A 119 -1.39 -3.41 12.70
CA GLU A 119 -0.27 -3.92 13.48
C GLU A 119 0.45 -2.81 14.27
N ALA A 120 0.66 -1.64 13.68
CA ALA A 120 1.25 -0.49 14.37
C ALA A 120 0.41 -0.05 15.59
N ALA A 121 -0.92 -0.02 15.45
CA ALA A 121 -1.83 0.24 16.57
C ALA A 121 -1.82 -0.92 17.59
N GLY A 122 -1.64 -2.16 17.13
CA GLY A 122 -1.46 -3.35 17.95
C GLY A 122 -0.20 -3.31 18.83
N ILE A 123 0.92 -2.82 18.29
CA ILE A 123 2.17 -2.60 19.03
C ILE A 123 1.94 -1.59 20.17
N TYR A 124 1.32 -0.44 19.88
CA TYR A 124 0.98 0.54 20.90
C TYR A 124 0.14 -0.09 22.02
N SER A 125 -0.90 -0.82 21.61
CA SER A 125 -1.86 -1.43 22.54
C SER A 125 -1.18 -2.44 23.46
N SER A 126 -0.36 -3.32 22.89
CA SER A 126 0.40 -4.35 23.61
C SER A 126 1.40 -3.75 24.61
N LEU A 127 2.08 -2.67 24.23
CA LEU A 127 3.00 -1.93 25.10
C LEU A 127 2.26 -1.28 26.27
N ALA A 128 1.13 -0.62 25.99
CA ALA A 128 0.32 0.04 27.02
C ALA A 128 -0.34 -0.96 27.98
N ASP A 129 -0.81 -2.10 27.47
CA ASP A 129 -1.36 -3.20 28.27
C ASP A 129 -0.29 -3.82 29.18
N ALA A 130 0.91 -4.07 28.64
CA ALA A 130 2.03 -4.53 29.45
C ALA A 130 2.32 -3.53 30.59
N ASN A 131 2.33 -2.23 30.29
CA ASN A 131 2.58 -1.22 31.32
C ASN A 131 1.49 -1.10 32.37
N THR A 132 0.24 -1.23 31.94
CA THR A 132 -0.91 -1.30 32.86
C THR A 132 -0.80 -2.51 33.78
N ALA A 133 -0.52 -3.70 33.22
CA ALA A 133 -0.36 -4.92 34.00
C ALA A 133 0.84 -4.85 34.96
N ALA A 134 1.96 -4.27 34.54
CA ALA A 134 3.12 -4.04 35.41
C ALA A 134 2.81 -3.10 36.57
N SER A 135 2.09 -2.00 36.30
CA SER A 135 1.72 -1.01 37.32
C SER A 135 0.71 -1.56 38.31
N SER A 136 -0.35 -2.22 37.84
CA SER A 136 -1.34 -2.87 38.70
C SER A 136 -0.73 -4.00 39.53
N GLY A 137 0.13 -4.83 38.93
CA GLY A 137 0.85 -5.89 39.66
C GLY A 137 1.80 -5.34 40.73
N PHE A 138 2.46 -4.21 40.46
CA PHE A 138 3.29 -3.54 41.46
C PHE A 138 2.46 -2.95 42.60
N LEU A 139 1.33 -2.30 42.28
CA LEU A 139 0.41 -1.74 43.27
C LEU A 139 -0.20 -2.82 44.19
N ALA A 140 -0.40 -4.04 43.68
CA ALA A 140 -0.78 -5.20 44.49
C ALA A 140 0.32 -5.67 45.47
N GLY A 141 1.56 -5.17 45.36
CA GLY A 141 2.64 -5.49 46.28
C GLY A 141 3.10 -6.95 46.19
N GLY A 142 3.26 -7.60 47.34
CA GLY A 142 3.55 -9.03 47.43
C GLY A 142 2.40 -9.96 47.04
N GLN A 143 1.24 -9.40 46.63
CA GLN A 143 0.04 -10.14 46.23
C GLN A 143 -0.17 -10.14 44.70
N GLU A 144 0.86 -9.84 43.90
CA GLU A 144 0.80 -9.97 42.44
C GLU A 144 0.30 -11.38 42.04
N THR A 145 -0.78 -11.42 41.27
CA THR A 145 -1.41 -12.67 40.83
C THR A 145 -0.71 -13.24 39.60
N GLU A 146 -0.79 -14.55 39.41
CA GLU A 146 -0.31 -15.23 38.19
C GLU A 146 -0.95 -14.64 36.94
N ALA A 147 -2.26 -14.37 36.96
CA ALA A 147 -2.97 -13.73 35.86
C ALA A 147 -2.42 -12.34 35.50
N SER A 148 -2.10 -11.50 36.50
CA SER A 148 -1.47 -10.19 36.26
C SER A 148 -0.09 -10.33 35.64
N ARG A 149 0.67 -11.36 36.03
CA ARG A 149 1.99 -11.67 35.46
C ARG A 149 1.87 -12.16 34.01
N GLU A 150 0.94 -13.06 33.74
CA GLU A 150 0.68 -13.57 32.40
C GLU A 150 0.26 -12.46 31.43
N ARG A 151 -0.61 -11.55 31.86
CA ARG A 151 -1.03 -10.39 31.07
C ARG A 151 0.15 -9.49 30.71
N TYR A 152 1.05 -9.21 31.66
CA TYR A 152 2.29 -8.47 31.37
C TYR A 152 3.18 -9.19 30.35
N GLU A 153 3.45 -10.47 30.57
CA GLU A 153 4.33 -11.23 29.67
C GLU A 153 3.72 -11.40 28.29
N LYS A 154 2.39 -11.52 28.20
CA LYS A 154 1.66 -11.51 26.93
C LYS A 154 1.85 -10.19 26.20
N GLY A 155 1.57 -9.05 26.83
CA GLY A 155 1.74 -7.74 26.17
C GLY A 155 3.17 -7.49 25.69
N VAL A 156 4.20 -7.92 26.45
CA VAL A 156 5.60 -7.83 26.00
C VAL A 156 5.90 -8.74 24.80
N ARG A 157 5.34 -9.95 24.78
CA ARG A 157 5.51 -10.88 23.64
C ARG A 157 4.79 -10.36 22.40
N ASP A 158 3.53 -9.97 22.54
CA ASP A 158 2.70 -9.46 21.44
C ASP A 158 3.34 -8.20 20.84
N ALA A 159 3.85 -7.27 21.67
CA ALA A 159 4.59 -6.11 21.18
C ALA A 159 5.87 -6.50 20.42
N ALA A 160 6.61 -7.50 20.89
CA ALA A 160 7.82 -7.98 20.22
C ALA A 160 7.51 -8.68 18.89
N GLU A 161 6.46 -9.50 18.85
CA GLU A 161 5.97 -10.16 17.64
C GLU A 161 5.50 -9.13 16.61
N GLY A 162 4.72 -8.14 17.04
CA GLY A 162 4.27 -7.05 16.18
C GLY A 162 5.42 -6.22 15.62
N LEU A 163 6.45 -5.92 16.42
CA LEU A 163 7.66 -5.25 15.94
C LEU A 163 8.41 -6.07 14.88
N VAL A 164 8.42 -7.40 14.98
CA VAL A 164 9.03 -8.29 13.97
C VAL A 164 8.19 -8.28 12.69
N THR A 165 6.87 -8.39 12.79
CA THR A 165 5.94 -8.32 11.65
C THR A 165 6.04 -6.98 10.93
N ALA A 166 6.04 -5.87 11.68
CA ALA A 166 6.19 -4.53 11.13
C ALA A 166 7.56 -4.36 10.45
N ALA A 167 8.65 -4.87 11.05
CA ALA A 167 9.98 -4.81 10.45
C ALA A 167 10.07 -5.60 9.14
N ALA A 168 9.43 -6.76 9.05
CA ALA A 168 9.43 -7.60 7.86
C ALA A 168 8.68 -6.98 6.66
N ASN A 169 7.74 -6.09 6.93
CA ASN A 169 6.87 -5.46 5.94
C ASN A 169 7.20 -3.97 5.70
N SER A 170 8.16 -3.41 6.44
CA SER A 170 8.65 -2.04 6.28
C SER A 170 9.85 -1.98 5.34
N ASP A 171 9.95 -0.90 4.56
CA ASP A 171 11.13 -0.65 3.73
C ASP A 171 12.33 -0.25 4.61
N ALA A 172 13.52 -0.78 4.34
CA ALA A 172 14.68 -0.68 5.24
C ALA A 172 15.12 0.78 5.55
N ASP A 173 14.92 1.70 4.61
CA ASP A 173 15.28 3.12 4.73
C ASP A 173 14.06 4.01 5.09
N SER A 174 12.93 3.42 5.48
CA SER A 174 11.71 4.16 5.84
C SER A 174 11.79 4.77 7.25
N PRO A 175 11.05 5.88 7.51
CA PRO A 175 10.87 6.40 8.87
C PRO A 175 10.33 5.33 9.84
N SER A 176 9.41 4.48 9.36
CA SER A 176 8.85 3.37 10.13
C SER A 176 9.92 2.39 10.61
N ALA A 177 10.88 2.03 9.75
CA ALA A 177 12.00 1.15 10.12
C ALA A 177 12.89 1.77 11.23
N ALA A 178 13.09 3.09 11.23
CA ALA A 178 13.82 3.78 12.29
C ALA A 178 13.05 3.72 13.62
N THR A 179 11.74 3.97 13.59
CA THR A 179 10.87 3.91 14.78
C THR A 179 10.79 2.49 15.34
N ILE A 180 10.64 1.47 14.49
CA ILE A 180 10.66 0.05 14.88
C ILE A 180 12.00 -0.34 15.50
N THR A 181 13.11 0.16 14.95
CA THR A 181 14.46 -0.08 15.50
C THR A 181 14.59 0.51 16.91
N GLU A 182 14.08 1.73 17.13
CA GLU A 182 14.11 2.36 18.44
C GLU A 182 13.24 1.61 19.46
N LEU A 183 12.03 1.19 19.09
CA LEU A 183 11.15 0.38 19.93
C LEU A 183 11.79 -0.96 20.31
N ASN A 184 12.45 -1.63 19.35
CA ASN A 184 13.19 -2.87 19.60
C ASN A 184 14.36 -2.68 20.58
N ARG A 185 14.97 -1.50 20.61
CA ARG A 185 16.02 -1.15 21.59
C ARG A 185 15.42 -0.89 22.98
N LEU A 186 14.31 -0.16 23.05
CA LEU A 186 13.69 0.25 24.31
C LEU A 186 12.97 -0.88 25.04
N LEU A 187 12.34 -1.81 24.31
CA LEU A 187 11.56 -2.91 24.90
C LEU A 187 12.33 -3.78 25.91
N PRO A 188 13.56 -4.27 25.63
CA PRO A 188 14.33 -5.03 26.61
C PRO A 188 14.81 -4.17 27.80
N GLU A 189 15.09 -2.88 27.59
CA GLU A 189 15.42 -1.96 28.70
C GLU A 189 14.24 -1.80 29.65
N TYR A 190 13.05 -1.55 29.10
CA TYR A 190 11.80 -1.47 29.83
C TYR A 190 11.53 -2.75 30.62
N LYS A 191 11.59 -3.92 29.97
CA LYS A 191 11.41 -5.23 30.62
C LYS A 191 12.38 -5.40 31.79
N GLY A 192 13.66 -5.04 31.59
CA GLY A 192 14.68 -5.09 32.63
C GLY A 192 14.41 -4.20 33.84
N LEU A 193 13.76 -3.05 33.66
CA LEU A 193 13.37 -2.15 34.75
C LEU A 193 12.18 -2.68 35.54
N VAL A 194 11.14 -3.18 34.86
CA VAL A 194 9.96 -3.77 35.49
C VAL A 194 10.34 -4.98 36.34
N GLU A 195 11.21 -5.86 35.84
CA GLU A 195 11.63 -7.04 36.61
C GLU A 195 12.46 -6.69 37.86
N ARG A 196 13.28 -5.62 37.80
CA ARG A 196 13.95 -5.08 38.99
C ARG A 196 12.94 -4.50 39.97
N ALA A 197 11.99 -3.71 39.48
CA ALA A 197 10.93 -3.12 40.29
C ALA A 197 10.16 -4.21 41.07
N ARG A 198 9.70 -5.25 40.37
CA ARG A 198 9.03 -6.41 40.97
C ARG A 198 9.87 -7.13 42.00
N THR A 199 11.14 -7.39 41.69
CA THR A 199 12.05 -8.10 42.59
C THR A 199 12.23 -7.36 43.91
N TYR A 200 12.35 -6.04 43.86
CA TYR A 200 12.45 -5.21 45.06
C TYR A 200 11.10 -5.01 45.76
N ASN A 201 10.00 -4.94 45.01
CA ASN A 201 8.64 -4.86 45.55
C ASN A 201 8.31 -6.08 46.43
N ARG A 202 8.66 -7.29 45.95
CA ARG A 202 8.51 -8.54 46.73
C ARG A 202 9.33 -8.58 48.02
N GLN A 203 10.43 -7.84 48.07
CA GLN A 203 11.27 -7.69 49.27
C GLN A 203 10.82 -6.54 50.18
N GLY A 204 9.81 -5.76 49.78
CA GLY A 204 9.35 -4.58 50.50
C GLY A 204 10.32 -3.40 50.45
N PHE A 205 11.28 -3.38 49.52
CA PHE A 205 12.26 -2.30 49.42
C PHE A 205 11.70 -1.12 48.62
N PRO A 206 11.73 0.13 49.17
CA PRO A 206 11.21 1.32 48.49
C PRO A 206 11.82 1.60 47.11
N VAL A 207 13.05 1.13 46.87
CA VAL A 207 13.74 1.27 45.58
C VAL A 207 12.98 0.61 44.42
N GLY A 208 12.11 -0.37 44.71
CA GLY A 208 11.23 -0.97 43.70
C GLY A 208 10.33 0.07 43.02
N GLY A 209 9.80 1.02 43.79
CA GLY A 209 8.96 2.10 43.26
C GLY A 209 9.74 3.09 42.39
N ALA A 210 11.03 3.30 42.67
CA ALA A 210 11.88 4.12 41.81
C ALA A 210 12.11 3.46 40.44
N TYR A 211 12.38 2.14 40.41
CA TYR A 211 12.52 1.41 39.15
C TYR A 211 11.21 1.37 38.35
N LEU A 212 10.05 1.20 39.00
CA LEU A 212 8.77 1.25 38.29
C LEU A 212 8.51 2.62 37.69
N ARG A 213 8.71 3.71 38.45
CA ARG A 213 8.53 5.07 37.92
C ARG A 213 9.40 5.33 36.71
N TYR A 214 10.66 4.89 36.74
CA TYR A 214 11.57 5.02 35.60
C TYR A 214 11.15 4.13 34.41
N ALA A 215 10.64 2.92 34.65
CA ALA A 215 10.07 2.08 33.61
C ALA A 215 8.84 2.73 32.96
N ASN A 216 7.96 3.29 33.76
CA ASN A 216 6.76 3.97 33.29
C ASN A 216 7.10 5.28 32.56
N GLU A 217 8.07 6.05 33.04
CA GLU A 217 8.58 7.24 32.35
C GLU A 217 9.07 6.87 30.95
N LYS A 218 9.91 5.83 30.82
CA LYS A 218 10.35 5.30 29.51
C LYS A 218 9.18 4.87 28.63
N MET A 219 8.20 4.17 29.20
CA MET A 219 7.02 3.76 28.45
C MET A 219 6.22 4.98 27.93
N GLN A 220 5.92 5.93 28.80
CA GLN A 220 5.04 7.07 28.51
C GLN A 220 5.71 8.17 27.67
N GLN A 221 7.01 8.39 27.85
CA GLN A 221 7.73 9.49 27.18
C GLN A 221 8.48 9.04 25.93
N ASP A 222 8.90 7.77 25.87
CA ASP A 222 9.69 7.27 24.73
C ASP A 222 8.88 6.27 23.89
N MET A 223 8.41 5.18 24.49
CA MET A 223 7.88 4.04 23.74
C MET A 223 6.49 4.25 23.16
N LEU A 224 5.53 4.71 23.96
CA LEU A 224 4.16 4.96 23.48
C LEU A 224 4.10 6.08 22.44
N PRO A 225 4.82 7.22 22.60
CA PRO A 225 4.89 8.23 21.56
C PRO A 225 5.55 7.72 20.26
N ALA A 226 6.59 6.89 20.36
CA ALA A 226 7.19 6.27 19.18
C ALA A 226 6.22 5.29 18.48
N ALA A 227 5.49 4.47 19.23
CA ALA A 227 4.48 3.57 18.67
C ALA A 227 3.30 4.34 18.04
N GLU A 228 2.88 5.46 18.65
CA GLU A 228 1.86 6.35 18.09
C GLU A 228 2.35 7.03 16.79
N ASP A 229 3.61 7.47 16.73
CA ASP A 229 4.21 8.02 15.51
C ASP A 229 4.31 6.98 14.37
N LEU A 230 4.62 5.72 14.70
CA LEU A 230 4.57 4.61 13.75
C LEU A 230 3.16 4.44 13.17
N TYR A 231 2.15 4.38 14.03
CA TYR A 231 0.74 4.27 13.62
C TYR A 231 0.29 5.45 12.75
N LEU A 232 0.65 6.68 13.11
CA LEU A 232 0.32 7.88 12.32
C LEU A 232 1.06 7.92 10.98
N THR A 233 2.27 7.36 10.91
CA THR A 233 3.05 7.25 9.68
C THR A 233 2.45 6.23 8.72
N GLU A 234 2.08 5.04 9.21
CA GLU A 234 1.41 4.03 8.38
C GLU A 234 0.02 4.49 7.91
N ASN A 235 -0.73 5.20 8.74
CA ASN A 235 -1.99 5.84 8.31
C ASN A 235 -1.80 6.79 7.12
N LYS A 236 -0.71 7.58 7.10
CA LYS A 236 -0.41 8.48 5.97
C LYS A 236 -0.04 7.71 4.71
N ARG A 237 0.66 6.58 4.87
CA ARG A 237 0.98 5.68 3.74
C ARG A 237 -0.29 5.09 3.16
N LEU A 238 -1.17 4.56 4.01
CA LEU A 238 -2.48 4.05 3.62
C LEU A 238 -3.30 5.10 2.86
N ASP A 239 -3.36 6.34 3.37
CA ASP A 239 -4.05 7.46 2.70
C ASP A 239 -3.45 7.76 1.30
N ALA A 240 -2.12 7.64 1.15
CA ALA A 240 -1.44 7.84 -0.13
C ALA A 240 -1.76 6.73 -1.14
N ASP A 241 -1.78 5.46 -0.72
CA ASP A 241 -2.10 4.34 -1.61
C ASP A 241 -3.55 4.41 -2.11
N TYR A 242 -4.49 4.85 -1.27
CA TYR A 242 -5.85 5.17 -1.70
C TYR A 242 -5.90 6.33 -2.71
N ALA A 243 -5.08 7.36 -2.51
CA ALA A 243 -5.01 8.50 -3.42
C ALA A 243 -4.48 8.11 -4.81
N ASP A 244 -3.63 7.09 -4.90
CA ASP A 244 -3.12 6.54 -6.15
C ASP A 244 -4.09 5.54 -6.81
N ALA A 245 -4.83 4.77 -6.01
CA ALA A 245 -5.76 3.75 -6.53
C ALA A 245 -7.11 4.32 -7.02
N LYS A 246 -7.70 5.30 -6.32
CA LYS A 246 -9.06 5.81 -6.60
C LYS A 246 -9.24 6.61 -7.92
N PRO A 247 -8.32 7.48 -8.36
CA PRO A 247 -8.59 8.42 -9.47
C PRO A 247 -8.88 7.75 -10.81
N TYR A 248 -9.81 8.32 -11.59
CA TYR A 248 -10.12 7.82 -12.94
C TYR A 248 -8.90 7.87 -13.88
N PRO A 249 -8.74 6.86 -14.76
CA PRO A 249 -7.65 6.78 -15.73
C PRO A 249 -7.92 7.71 -16.94
N TRP A 250 -7.87 9.02 -16.71
CA TRP A 250 -8.28 10.04 -17.70
C TRP A 250 -7.54 9.95 -19.03
N ALA A 251 -6.26 9.59 -19.01
CA ALA A 251 -5.47 9.45 -20.24
C ALA A 251 -5.96 8.26 -21.09
N ALA A 252 -6.22 7.11 -20.46
CA ALA A 252 -6.79 5.94 -21.13
C ALA A 252 -8.20 6.23 -21.68
N LEU A 253 -9.06 6.89 -20.89
CA LEU A 253 -10.40 7.30 -21.32
C LEU A 253 -10.35 8.23 -22.53
N ALA A 254 -9.51 9.28 -22.48
CA ALA A 254 -9.34 10.22 -23.57
C ALA A 254 -8.84 9.52 -24.85
N LEU A 255 -7.83 8.64 -24.73
CA LEU A 255 -7.31 7.88 -25.86
C LEU A 255 -8.34 6.90 -26.43
N GLY A 256 -9.16 6.27 -25.59
CA GLY A 256 -10.23 5.37 -26.03
C GLY A 256 -11.31 6.10 -26.82
N VAL A 257 -11.75 7.28 -26.33
CA VAL A 257 -12.69 8.14 -27.04
C VAL A 257 -12.10 8.61 -28.38
N LEU A 258 -10.83 9.03 -28.39
CA LEU A 258 -10.13 9.42 -29.62
C LEU A 258 -10.00 8.25 -30.61
N ALA A 259 -9.71 7.04 -30.12
CA ALA A 259 -9.62 5.84 -30.95
C ALA A 259 -10.97 5.51 -31.61
N LEU A 260 -12.07 5.53 -30.85
CA LEU A 260 -13.42 5.32 -31.38
C LEU A 260 -13.83 6.41 -32.37
N ALA A 261 -13.52 7.67 -32.08
CA ALA A 261 -13.79 8.79 -32.99
C ALA A 261 -13.01 8.63 -34.31
N GLY A 262 -11.73 8.24 -34.24
CA GLY A 262 -10.89 7.97 -35.41
C GLY A 262 -11.40 6.80 -36.25
N LEU A 263 -11.78 5.69 -35.62
CA LEU A 263 -12.34 4.51 -36.28
C LEU A 263 -13.69 4.83 -36.94
N GLY A 264 -14.58 5.52 -36.22
CA GLY A 264 -15.88 5.97 -36.73
C GLY A 264 -15.74 6.95 -37.90
N TRP A 265 -14.80 7.90 -37.82
CA TRP A 265 -14.48 8.81 -38.93
C TRP A 265 -13.98 8.05 -40.17
N ALA A 266 -13.12 7.04 -39.99
CA ALA A 266 -12.61 6.24 -41.09
C ALA A 266 -13.71 5.39 -41.75
N GLN A 267 -14.61 4.81 -40.96
CA GLN A 267 -15.79 4.10 -41.44
C GLN A 267 -16.73 5.03 -42.22
N TYR A 268 -17.04 6.21 -41.66
CA TYR A 268 -17.90 7.21 -42.29
C TYR A 268 -17.33 7.75 -43.60
N ARG A 269 -16.03 8.06 -43.63
CA ARG A 269 -15.31 8.49 -44.84
C ARG A 269 -15.38 7.42 -45.93
N THR A 270 -15.19 6.16 -45.55
CA THR A 270 -15.25 5.02 -46.49
C THR A 270 -16.66 4.88 -47.06
N TYR A 271 -17.67 4.94 -46.20
CA TYR A 271 -19.08 4.90 -46.60
C TYR A 271 -19.42 6.02 -47.60
N ARG A 272 -19.09 7.29 -47.27
CA ARG A 272 -19.37 8.43 -48.15
C ARG A 272 -18.62 8.42 -49.48
N ARG A 273 -17.40 7.88 -49.53
CA ARG A 273 -16.60 7.86 -50.77
C ARG A 273 -16.85 6.66 -51.66
N THR A 274 -17.25 5.51 -51.10
CA THR A 274 -17.36 4.25 -51.86
C THR A 274 -18.75 3.62 -51.87
N ASN A 275 -19.74 4.18 -51.15
CA ASN A 275 -21.12 3.66 -51.03
C ASN A 275 -21.23 2.16 -50.66
N ARG A 276 -20.15 1.55 -50.15
CA ARG A 276 -20.09 0.14 -49.78
C ARG A 276 -20.26 -0.05 -48.28
N VAL A 277 -20.93 -1.15 -47.95
CA VAL A 277 -21.23 -1.60 -46.59
C VAL A 277 -19.93 -1.97 -45.86
N LEU A 278 -19.86 -1.57 -44.58
CA LEU A 278 -18.80 -1.67 -43.57
C LEU A 278 -17.60 -2.62 -43.83
N ASN A 279 -16.38 -2.14 -43.58
CA ASN A 279 -15.17 -2.97 -43.55
C ASN A 279 -15.12 -3.81 -42.27
N HIS A 280 -15.22 -5.14 -42.40
CA HIS A 280 -15.19 -6.10 -41.30
C HIS A 280 -14.01 -5.89 -40.32
N GLY A 281 -12.82 -5.53 -40.80
CA GLY A 281 -11.66 -5.28 -39.93
C GLY A 281 -11.78 -3.99 -39.12
N LEU A 282 -12.35 -2.92 -39.69
CA LEU A 282 -12.64 -1.69 -38.95
C LEU A 282 -13.78 -1.92 -37.95
N VAL A 283 -14.80 -2.71 -38.30
CA VAL A 283 -15.88 -3.06 -37.38
C VAL A 283 -15.35 -3.88 -36.20
N ALA A 284 -14.50 -4.87 -36.45
CA ALA A 284 -13.86 -5.65 -35.40
C ALA A 284 -13.00 -4.76 -34.48
N ALA A 285 -12.22 -3.83 -35.04
CA ALA A 285 -11.43 -2.88 -34.26
C ALA A 285 -12.31 -1.94 -33.42
N THR A 286 -13.40 -1.40 -33.98
CA THR A 286 -14.36 -0.57 -33.23
C THR A 286 -15.00 -1.38 -32.11
N ALA A 287 -15.48 -2.60 -32.40
CA ALA A 287 -16.09 -3.46 -31.39
C ALA A 287 -15.12 -3.78 -30.24
N ALA A 288 -13.87 -4.15 -30.56
CA ALA A 288 -12.84 -4.40 -29.56
C ALA A 288 -12.54 -3.14 -28.72
N ALA A 289 -12.35 -1.99 -29.36
CA ALA A 289 -12.10 -0.73 -28.65
C ALA A 289 -13.28 -0.31 -27.77
N THR A 290 -14.52 -0.53 -28.23
CA THR A 290 -15.73 -0.27 -27.43
C THR A 290 -15.81 -1.20 -26.23
N VAL A 291 -15.54 -2.50 -26.39
CA VAL A 291 -15.51 -3.45 -25.28
C VAL A 291 -14.45 -3.07 -24.25
N VAL A 292 -13.23 -2.74 -24.68
CA VAL A 292 -12.16 -2.30 -23.76
C VAL A 292 -12.53 -1.01 -23.05
N LEU A 293 -13.10 -0.02 -23.75
CA LEU A 293 -13.50 1.25 -23.13
C LEU A 293 -14.67 1.06 -22.15
N LEU A 294 -15.66 0.24 -22.49
CA LEU A 294 -16.76 -0.08 -21.59
C LEU A 294 -16.27 -0.84 -20.37
N TRP A 295 -15.38 -1.83 -20.56
CA TRP A 295 -14.78 -2.56 -19.45
C TRP A 295 -13.95 -1.62 -18.57
N LEU A 296 -13.13 -0.74 -19.16
CA LEU A 296 -12.37 0.27 -18.42
C LEU A 296 -13.28 1.15 -17.56
N VAL A 297 -14.38 1.65 -18.12
CA VAL A 297 -15.32 2.50 -17.37
C VAL A 297 -16.01 1.72 -16.27
N VAL A 298 -16.64 0.57 -16.61
CA VAL A 298 -17.43 -0.21 -15.65
C VAL A 298 -16.54 -0.83 -14.57
N GLY A 299 -15.45 -1.48 -14.97
CA GLY A 299 -14.51 -2.10 -14.04
C GLY A 299 -13.86 -1.08 -13.12
N HIS A 300 -13.41 0.07 -13.63
CA HIS A 300 -12.88 1.15 -12.77
C HIS A 300 -13.97 1.72 -11.86
N SER A 301 -15.21 1.85 -12.32
CA SER A 301 -16.30 2.33 -11.46
C SER A 301 -16.62 1.37 -10.32
N VAL A 302 -16.68 0.05 -10.57
CA VAL A 302 -16.90 -0.97 -9.53
C VAL A 302 -15.75 -1.01 -8.54
N ALA A 303 -14.52 -1.00 -9.06
CA ALA A 303 -13.31 -0.95 -8.26
C ALA A 303 -13.25 0.28 -7.35
N ARG A 304 -13.52 1.46 -7.94
CA ARG A 304 -13.58 2.72 -7.21
C ARG A 304 -14.68 2.70 -6.17
N SER A 305 -15.85 2.12 -6.46
CA SER A 305 -16.90 2.01 -5.43
C SER A 305 -16.46 1.11 -4.29
N GLY A 306 -15.84 -0.05 -4.56
CA GLY A 306 -15.31 -0.93 -3.51
C GLY A 306 -14.24 -0.24 -2.65
N LEU A 307 -13.28 0.45 -3.27
CA LEU A 307 -12.26 1.22 -2.54
C LEU A 307 -12.81 2.45 -1.80
N SER A 308 -13.89 3.05 -2.31
CA SER A 308 -14.58 4.14 -1.61
C SER A 308 -15.30 3.61 -0.38
N ASP A 309 -16.01 2.50 -0.54
CA ASP A 309 -16.73 1.82 0.52
C ASP A 309 -15.78 1.31 1.62
N SER A 310 -14.67 0.68 1.24
CA SER A 310 -13.63 0.22 2.17
C SER A 310 -12.97 1.36 2.96
N ASP A 311 -12.91 2.57 2.40
CA ASP A 311 -12.40 3.76 3.10
C ASP A 311 -13.47 4.40 3.99
N ASP A 312 -14.68 4.62 3.44
CA ASP A 312 -15.78 5.30 4.14
C ASP A 312 -16.27 4.49 5.35
N HIS A 313 -16.42 3.17 5.19
CA HIS A 313 -17.00 2.28 6.20
C HIS A 313 -15.94 1.43 6.93
N GLY A 314 -14.85 1.02 6.26
CA GLY A 314 -13.78 0.24 6.91
C GLY A 314 -12.71 1.11 7.59
N ILE A 315 -11.87 1.80 6.81
CA ILE A 315 -10.66 2.47 7.32
C ILE A 315 -10.96 3.62 8.27
N ARG A 316 -11.99 4.42 8.01
CA ARG A 316 -12.37 5.50 8.93
C ARG A 316 -12.89 4.97 10.25
N SER A 317 -13.69 3.89 10.23
CA SER A 317 -14.16 3.21 11.44
C SER A 317 -12.96 2.65 12.23
N LEU A 318 -12.07 1.90 11.57
CA LEU A 318 -10.84 1.38 12.16
C LEU A 318 -9.98 2.46 12.81
N ARG A 319 -9.74 3.59 12.11
CA ARG A 319 -8.93 4.70 12.64
C ARG A 319 -9.53 5.26 13.93
N VAL A 320 -10.84 5.54 13.93
CA VAL A 320 -11.52 6.08 15.11
C VAL A 320 -11.54 5.08 16.27
N LEU A 321 -11.71 3.78 15.98
CA LEU A 321 -11.67 2.73 16.99
C LEU A 321 -10.26 2.55 17.58
N HIS A 322 -9.21 2.60 16.77
CA HIS A 322 -7.83 2.58 17.25
C HIS A 322 -7.51 3.81 18.10
N ASP A 323 -7.91 5.01 17.66
CA ASP A 323 -7.73 6.24 18.43
C ASP A 323 -8.47 6.19 19.77
N ALA A 324 -9.70 5.65 19.78
CA ALA A 324 -10.47 5.40 20.99
C ALA A 324 -9.75 4.40 21.92
N ARG A 325 -9.20 3.31 21.38
CA ARG A 325 -8.44 2.33 22.17
C ARG A 325 -7.18 2.94 22.77
N ILE A 326 -6.42 3.71 21.99
CA ILE A 326 -5.26 4.48 22.45
C ILE A 326 -5.66 5.41 23.60
N ALA A 327 -6.75 6.15 23.47
CA ALA A 327 -7.26 7.04 24.52
C ALA A 327 -7.67 6.26 25.79
N SER A 328 -8.33 5.11 25.65
CA SER A 328 -8.65 4.21 26.78
C SER A 328 -7.40 3.76 27.52
N LEU A 329 -6.37 3.34 26.78
CA LEU A 329 -5.11 2.88 27.34
C LEU A 329 -4.33 4.03 28.04
N LYS A 330 -4.32 5.23 27.44
CA LYS A 330 -3.76 6.44 28.07
C LYS A 330 -4.51 6.78 29.36
N ALA A 331 -5.84 6.70 29.36
CA ALA A 331 -6.63 6.89 30.58
C ALA A 331 -6.26 5.86 31.65
N ARG A 332 -6.17 4.57 31.30
CA ARG A 332 -5.83 3.51 32.26
C ARG A 332 -4.43 3.66 32.85
N GLY A 333 -3.46 4.03 32.01
CA GLY A 333 -2.10 4.35 32.46
C GLY A 333 -2.09 5.49 33.47
N ASN A 334 -2.78 6.59 33.18
CA ASN A 334 -2.87 7.75 34.06
C ASN A 334 -3.60 7.44 35.37
N GLU A 335 -4.72 6.70 35.33
CA GLU A 335 -5.43 6.27 36.55
C GLU A 335 -4.51 5.50 37.50
N ASN A 336 -3.76 4.52 36.99
CA ASN A 336 -2.79 3.78 37.81
C ASN A 336 -1.71 4.71 38.38
N LEU A 337 -1.26 5.70 37.61
CA LEU A 337 -0.21 6.62 38.03
C LEU A 337 -0.65 7.58 39.13
N THR A 338 -1.94 7.93 39.22
CA THR A 338 -2.46 8.68 40.39
C THR A 338 -2.12 7.96 41.71
N LEU A 339 -2.29 6.63 41.75
CA LEU A 339 -2.03 5.80 42.94
C LEU A 339 -0.55 5.45 43.14
N VAL A 340 0.25 5.38 42.07
CA VAL A 340 1.69 5.14 42.14
C VAL A 340 2.43 6.40 42.61
N ALA A 341 2.09 7.55 42.04
CA ALA A 341 2.70 8.84 42.38
C ALA A 341 2.15 9.44 43.67
N ARG A 342 0.93 9.05 44.09
CA ARG A 342 0.29 9.50 45.34
C ARG A 342 0.25 11.02 45.47
N GLY A 343 -0.12 11.71 44.39
CA GLY A 343 -0.19 13.17 44.35
C GLY A 343 1.16 13.90 44.33
N ALA A 344 2.29 13.19 44.13
CA ALA A 344 3.60 13.83 44.02
C ALA A 344 3.78 14.66 42.73
N GLU A 345 3.07 14.28 41.66
CA GLU A 345 3.12 14.94 40.36
C GLU A 345 1.93 15.88 40.22
N THR A 346 2.19 17.20 40.25
CA THR A 346 1.12 18.21 40.19
C THR A 346 1.34 19.20 39.06
N THR A 347 0.25 19.74 38.52
CA THR A 347 0.27 20.76 37.47
C THR A 347 -0.71 21.87 37.78
N LYS A 348 -0.58 23.00 37.09
CA LYS A 348 -1.51 24.13 37.20
C LYS A 348 -2.57 24.05 36.11
N SER A 349 -3.83 24.00 36.51
CA SER A 349 -4.98 24.06 35.60
C SER A 349 -6.00 25.05 36.15
N GLY A 350 -6.42 26.04 35.35
CA GLY A 350 -7.38 27.06 35.79
C GLY A 350 -6.94 27.90 37.01
N GLY A 351 -5.63 27.94 37.32
CA GLY A 351 -5.09 28.62 38.51
C GLY A 351 -4.96 27.71 39.75
N GLU A 352 -5.58 26.54 39.74
CA GLU A 352 -5.52 25.56 40.81
C GLU A 352 -4.38 24.56 40.60
N THR A 353 -3.82 24.04 41.69
CA THR A 353 -2.87 22.91 41.64
C THR A 353 -3.69 21.63 41.65
N VAL A 354 -3.56 20.82 40.61
CA VAL A 354 -4.26 19.54 40.46
C VAL A 354 -3.24 18.42 40.25
N ASP A 355 -3.65 17.18 40.53
CA ASP A 355 -2.86 16.00 40.17
C ASP A 355 -2.72 15.92 38.64
N ALA A 356 -1.49 15.80 38.16
CA ALA A 356 -1.21 15.84 36.73
C ALA A 356 -1.80 14.62 35.99
N TYR A 357 -1.79 13.44 36.62
CA TYR A 357 -2.30 12.22 36.01
C TYR A 357 -3.82 12.18 36.03
N ASP A 358 -4.47 12.66 37.08
CA ASP A 358 -5.94 12.78 37.14
C ASP A 358 -6.48 13.72 36.04
N LEU A 359 -5.79 14.84 35.81
CA LEU A 359 -6.10 15.76 34.73
C LEU A 359 -6.00 15.08 33.35
N GLU A 360 -4.90 14.37 33.11
CA GLU A 360 -4.70 13.64 31.85
C GLU A 360 -5.68 12.47 31.70
N PHE A 361 -6.06 11.78 32.77
CA PHE A 361 -7.14 10.79 32.77
C PHE A 361 -8.43 11.40 32.24
N GLY A 362 -8.84 12.57 32.75
CA GLY A 362 -10.05 13.26 32.32
C GLY A 362 -10.03 13.65 30.84
N LYS A 363 -8.89 14.13 30.34
CA LYS A 363 -8.70 14.44 28.91
C LYS A 363 -8.81 13.20 28.03
N ASN A 364 -8.10 12.13 28.38
CA ASN A 364 -8.12 10.87 27.64
C ASN A 364 -9.50 10.21 27.67
N MET A 365 -10.20 10.30 28.81
CA MET A 365 -11.58 9.86 28.90
C MET A 365 -12.49 10.64 27.97
N THR A 366 -12.31 11.96 27.85
CA THR A 366 -13.07 12.81 26.92
C THR A 366 -12.81 12.40 25.47
N ALA A 367 -11.55 12.24 25.09
CA ALA A 367 -11.15 11.76 23.77
C ALA A 367 -11.75 10.37 23.46
N LEU A 368 -11.70 9.42 24.40
CA LEU A 368 -12.35 8.11 24.28
C LEU A 368 -13.86 8.25 24.02
N GLY A 369 -14.55 9.14 24.75
CA GLY A 369 -15.98 9.38 24.55
C GLY A 369 -16.32 9.98 23.19
N GLU A 370 -15.48 10.91 22.71
CA GLU A 370 -15.63 11.49 21.37
C GLU A 370 -15.35 10.47 20.26
N GLY A 371 -14.31 9.65 20.41
CA GLY A 371 -13.99 8.55 19.49
C GLY A 371 -15.10 7.52 19.43
N LEU A 372 -15.61 7.05 20.58
CA LEU A 372 -16.73 6.11 20.62
C LEU A 372 -18.03 6.69 20.02
N LYS A 373 -18.24 8.01 20.13
CA LYS A 373 -19.36 8.67 19.46
C LYS A 373 -19.19 8.64 17.95
N GLN A 374 -18.01 8.97 17.44
CA GLN A 374 -17.71 8.93 16.00
C GLN A 374 -17.77 7.49 15.45
N ALA A 375 -17.24 6.50 16.18
CA ALA A 375 -17.34 5.10 15.79
C ALA A 375 -18.80 4.63 15.69
N ALA A 376 -19.67 5.11 16.59
CA ALA A 376 -21.11 4.81 16.50
C ALA A 376 -21.82 5.47 15.31
N GLU A 377 -21.25 6.55 14.74
CA GLU A 377 -21.74 7.18 13.51
C GLU A 377 -21.27 6.43 12.25
N TYR A 378 -20.15 5.71 12.33
CA TYR A 378 -19.61 4.88 11.23
C TYR A 378 -20.09 3.42 11.25
N ALA A 379 -20.58 2.92 12.38
CA ALA A 379 -21.08 1.55 12.47
C ALA A 379 -22.34 1.37 11.60
N ASP A 380 -22.22 0.59 10.53
CA ASP A 380 -23.31 0.37 9.57
C ASP A 380 -24.29 -0.73 9.98
N ASP A 381 -23.88 -1.59 10.91
CA ASP A 381 -24.67 -2.71 11.35
C ASP A 381 -24.66 -2.93 12.88
N ASP A 382 -25.49 -3.89 13.31
CA ASP A 382 -25.59 -4.29 14.70
C ASP A 382 -24.32 -4.98 15.24
N SER A 383 -23.51 -5.57 14.37
CA SER A 383 -22.30 -6.33 14.70
C SER A 383 -21.15 -5.40 15.09
N GLY A 384 -21.01 -4.23 14.43
CA GLY A 384 -20.11 -3.14 14.81
C GLY A 384 -20.69 -2.22 15.88
N GLY A 385 -21.99 -1.89 15.78
CA GLY A 385 -22.64 -0.93 16.69
C GLY A 385 -22.78 -1.42 18.14
N LYS A 386 -23.06 -2.71 18.36
CA LYS A 386 -23.23 -3.27 19.72
C LYS A 386 -21.94 -3.23 20.54
N PRO A 387 -20.77 -3.66 20.03
CA PRO A 387 -19.50 -3.49 20.73
C PRO A 387 -19.20 -2.03 21.07
N VAL A 388 -19.39 -1.09 20.14
CA VAL A 388 -19.18 0.35 20.42
C VAL A 388 -20.09 0.87 21.54
N ALA A 389 -21.36 0.46 21.54
CA ALA A 389 -22.30 0.82 22.60
C ALA A 389 -21.89 0.21 23.97
N ALA A 390 -21.39 -1.03 23.97
CA ALA A 390 -20.87 -1.68 25.17
C ALA A 390 -19.63 -0.96 25.72
N ALA A 391 -18.69 -0.59 24.84
CA ALA A 391 -17.51 0.20 25.19
C ALA A 391 -17.92 1.54 25.82
N ARG A 392 -18.91 2.24 25.25
CA ARG A 392 -19.43 3.50 25.80
C ARG A 392 -20.03 3.31 27.20
N SER A 393 -20.85 2.27 27.38
CA SER A 393 -21.45 1.98 28.69
C SER A 393 -20.38 1.67 29.75
N ASN A 394 -19.35 0.88 29.41
CA ASN A 394 -18.26 0.57 30.31
C ASN A 394 -17.42 1.82 30.64
N MET A 395 -17.16 2.68 29.65
CA MET A 395 -16.43 3.94 29.84
C MET A 395 -17.18 4.91 30.78
N GLU A 396 -18.49 5.06 30.61
CA GLU A 396 -19.31 5.90 31.49
C GLU A 396 -19.31 5.40 32.93
N GLU A 397 -19.39 4.08 33.13
CA GLU A 397 -19.30 3.46 34.44
C GLU A 397 -17.89 3.59 35.04
N TRP A 398 -16.85 3.43 34.21
CA TRP A 398 -15.47 3.64 34.62
C TRP A 398 -15.26 5.06 35.18
N ARG A 399 -15.74 6.09 34.49
CA ARG A 399 -15.66 7.48 34.99
C ARG A 399 -16.29 7.66 36.37
N LYS A 400 -17.44 7.03 36.64
CA LYS A 400 -18.12 7.10 37.96
C LYS A 400 -17.31 6.40 39.04
N ARG A 401 -16.80 5.20 38.75
CA ARG A 401 -16.00 4.43 39.71
C ARG A 401 -14.65 5.10 39.98
N HIS A 402 -14.04 5.69 38.96
CA HIS A 402 -12.83 6.49 39.08
C HIS A 402 -13.02 7.69 40.03
N ALA A 403 -14.09 8.48 39.84
CA ALA A 403 -14.39 9.60 40.74
C ALA A 403 -14.57 9.15 42.21
N SER A 404 -15.17 7.96 42.41
CA SER A 404 -15.30 7.36 43.74
C SER A 404 -13.94 6.97 44.33
N ALA A 405 -13.04 6.39 43.52
CA ALA A 405 -11.68 6.06 43.93
C ALA A 405 -10.86 7.32 44.27
N ARG A 406 -10.95 8.37 43.44
CA ARG A 406 -10.31 9.67 43.69
C ARG A 406 -10.76 10.31 45.00
N THR A 407 -12.06 10.27 45.29
CA THR A 407 -12.61 10.76 46.57
C THR A 407 -11.98 10.04 47.76
N GLN A 408 -11.78 8.72 47.67
CA GLN A 408 -11.12 7.95 48.73
C GLN A 408 -9.64 8.31 48.86
N ASP A 409 -8.93 8.45 47.73
CA ASP A 409 -7.51 8.78 47.72
C ASP A 409 -7.24 10.17 48.32
N GLU A 410 -8.03 11.18 47.93
CA GLU A 410 -7.95 12.55 48.45
C GLU A 410 -8.33 12.67 49.91
N SER A 411 -9.18 11.75 50.39
CA SER A 411 -9.53 11.64 51.82
C SER A 411 -8.46 10.89 52.64
N GLY A 412 -7.37 10.43 52.01
CA GLY A 412 -6.29 9.68 52.65
C GLY A 412 -6.58 8.18 52.82
N ASN A 413 -7.70 7.67 52.31
CA ASN A 413 -8.10 6.27 52.38
C ASN A 413 -7.45 5.45 51.25
N TYR A 414 -6.12 5.42 51.21
CA TYR A 414 -5.36 4.82 50.10
C TYR A 414 -5.75 3.38 49.79
N GLN A 415 -5.95 2.53 50.81
CA GLN A 415 -6.32 1.13 50.58
C GLN A 415 -7.70 1.01 49.92
N GLN A 416 -8.68 1.84 50.29
CA GLN A 416 -10.00 1.82 49.64
C GLN A 416 -9.92 2.34 48.21
N ALA A 417 -9.13 3.38 47.95
CA ALA A 417 -8.88 3.84 46.59
C ALA A 417 -8.23 2.75 45.73
N LEU A 418 -7.25 2.04 46.30
CA LEU A 418 -6.58 0.92 45.66
C LEU A 418 -7.55 -0.22 45.32
N ASP A 419 -8.38 -0.64 46.27
CA ASP A 419 -9.38 -1.69 46.08
C ASP A 419 -10.41 -1.30 45.00
N LEU A 420 -10.77 -0.02 44.91
CA LEU A 420 -11.67 0.51 43.87
C LEU A 420 -11.02 0.58 42.48
N VAL A 421 -9.69 0.57 42.35
CA VAL A 421 -8.99 0.65 41.06
C VAL A 421 -8.50 -0.71 40.56
N ILE A 422 -7.96 -1.55 41.44
CA ILE A 422 -7.35 -2.84 41.09
C ILE A 422 -8.03 -4.07 41.69
N GLY A 423 -9.06 -3.91 42.55
CA GLY A 423 -9.70 -5.00 43.28
C GLY A 423 -10.53 -5.99 42.45
N GLY A 424 -10.51 -5.88 41.12
CA GLY A 424 -11.25 -6.75 40.21
C GLY A 424 -12.73 -6.38 40.13
N LYS A 425 -13.60 -7.21 40.72
CA LYS A 425 -15.06 -7.04 40.61
C LYS A 425 -15.53 -5.76 41.31
N GLY A 426 -16.28 -4.92 40.59
CA GLY A 426 -16.75 -3.64 41.11
C GLY A 426 -15.69 -2.52 41.06
N ALA A 427 -14.46 -2.83 40.67
CA ALA A 427 -13.38 -1.85 40.53
C ALA A 427 -13.35 -1.24 39.11
N THR A 428 -12.50 -0.25 38.89
CA THR A 428 -12.32 0.39 37.59
C THR A 428 -11.69 -0.54 36.55
N VAL A 429 -10.83 -1.48 36.98
CA VAL A 429 -10.22 -2.48 36.08
C VAL A 429 -11.24 -3.33 35.34
N GLU A 430 -12.37 -3.67 35.96
CA GLU A 430 -13.46 -4.41 35.29
C GLU A 430 -14.07 -3.60 34.16
N CYS A 431 -14.26 -2.30 34.36
CA CYS A 431 -14.78 -1.41 33.33
C CYS A 431 -13.78 -1.23 32.19
N PHE A 432 -12.50 -1.03 32.51
CA PHE A 432 -11.43 -0.95 31.51
C PHE A 432 -11.34 -2.22 30.66
N ASP A 433 -11.29 -3.41 31.30
CA ASP A 433 -11.26 -4.69 30.59
C ASP A 433 -12.50 -4.85 29.69
N GLY A 434 -13.67 -4.34 30.13
CA GLY A 434 -14.89 -4.29 29.32
C GLY A 434 -14.85 -3.31 28.15
N VAL A 435 -14.16 -2.17 28.28
CA VAL A 435 -13.91 -1.24 27.17
C VAL A 435 -12.97 -1.87 26.15
N ASP A 436 -11.83 -2.42 26.60
CA ASP A 436 -10.82 -3.00 25.73
C ASP A 436 -11.36 -4.20 24.93
N ALA A 437 -12.08 -5.11 25.59
CA ALA A 437 -12.70 -6.25 24.92
C ALA A 437 -13.76 -5.84 23.88
N ALA A 438 -14.53 -4.79 24.18
CA ALA A 438 -15.55 -4.29 23.27
C ALA A 438 -14.93 -3.55 22.07
N LEU A 439 -13.87 -2.78 22.28
CA LEU A 439 -13.12 -2.14 21.19
C LEU A 439 -12.41 -3.17 20.31
N ALA A 440 -11.82 -4.22 20.90
CA ALA A 440 -11.22 -5.32 20.15
C ALA A 440 -12.26 -6.03 19.26
N ALA A 441 -13.44 -6.32 19.80
CA ALA A 441 -14.52 -6.94 19.02
C ALA A 441 -15.03 -6.03 17.88
N ALA A 442 -15.07 -4.71 18.09
CA ALA A 442 -15.40 -3.75 17.03
C ALA A 442 -14.31 -3.74 15.94
N LEU A 443 -13.03 -3.62 16.33
CA LEU A 443 -11.89 -3.62 15.41
C LEU A 443 -11.86 -4.88 14.54
N ASP A 444 -12.03 -6.06 15.16
CA ASP A 444 -12.06 -7.35 14.45
C ASP A 444 -13.18 -7.39 13.39
N HIS A 445 -14.33 -6.75 13.66
CA HIS A 445 -15.44 -6.70 12.70
C HIS A 445 -15.14 -5.77 11.53
N GLU A 446 -14.69 -4.55 11.82
CA GLU A 446 -14.38 -3.55 10.80
C GLU A 446 -13.19 -3.97 9.91
N GLU A 447 -12.24 -4.73 10.45
CA GLU A 447 -11.13 -5.29 9.67
C GLU A 447 -11.63 -6.32 8.65
N ARG A 448 -12.61 -7.15 9.01
CA ARG A 448 -13.23 -8.11 8.07
C ARG A 448 -14.07 -7.42 7.00
N GLU A 449 -14.84 -6.40 7.36
CA GLU A 449 -15.61 -5.61 6.39
C GLU A 449 -14.67 -4.90 5.41
N PHE A 450 -13.57 -4.34 5.90
CA PHE A 450 -12.51 -3.78 5.07
C PHE A 450 -11.92 -4.82 4.11
N GLU A 451 -11.49 -5.99 4.60
CA GLU A 451 -10.90 -7.04 3.78
C GLU A 451 -11.84 -7.49 2.66
N GLN A 452 -13.14 -7.63 2.97
CA GLN A 452 -14.15 -8.00 2.00
C GLN A 452 -14.37 -6.90 0.94
N ALA A 453 -14.61 -5.66 1.37
CA ALA A 453 -14.88 -4.54 0.45
C ALA A 453 -13.69 -4.20 -0.45
N ALA A 454 -12.48 -4.20 0.12
CA ALA A 454 -11.25 -3.96 -0.63
C ALA A 454 -10.91 -5.14 -1.56
N GLY A 455 -11.12 -6.39 -1.10
CA GLY A 455 -10.97 -7.60 -1.92
C GLY A 455 -11.90 -7.62 -3.13
N ASP A 456 -13.19 -7.37 -2.93
CA ASP A 456 -14.19 -7.29 -4.00
C ASP A 456 -13.84 -6.18 -5.02
N GLY A 457 -13.34 -5.03 -4.53
CA GLY A 457 -12.85 -3.94 -5.36
C GLY A 457 -11.62 -4.30 -6.20
N LEU A 458 -10.66 -5.04 -5.62
CA LEU A 458 -9.46 -5.50 -6.29
C LEU A 458 -9.75 -6.57 -7.34
N ASP A 459 -10.61 -7.55 -7.02
CA ASP A 459 -11.01 -8.62 -7.94
C ASP A 459 -11.71 -8.06 -9.19
N ALA A 460 -12.50 -6.99 -9.03
CA ALA A 460 -13.09 -6.28 -10.16
C ALA A 460 -12.05 -5.66 -11.11
N MET A 461 -10.84 -5.32 -10.62
CA MET A 461 -9.72 -4.81 -11.42
C MET A 461 -8.81 -5.91 -11.97
N GLY A 462 -8.67 -7.04 -11.29
CA GLY A 462 -7.62 -8.03 -11.57
C GLY A 462 -7.60 -8.63 -12.98
N HIS A 463 -8.75 -8.62 -13.69
CA HIS A 463 -8.89 -9.19 -15.04
C HIS A 463 -8.80 -8.16 -16.19
N LEU A 464 -8.78 -6.87 -15.87
CA LEU A 464 -8.73 -5.77 -16.84
C LEU A 464 -7.44 -5.74 -17.67
N PRO A 465 -6.23 -5.87 -17.08
CA PRO A 465 -4.98 -5.76 -17.82
C PRO A 465 -4.80 -6.88 -18.86
N GLN A 466 -5.14 -8.13 -18.52
CA GLN A 466 -5.01 -9.25 -19.46
C GLN A 466 -6.05 -9.12 -20.59
N GLY A 467 -7.29 -8.72 -20.27
CA GLY A 467 -8.34 -8.48 -21.25
C GLY A 467 -8.00 -7.35 -22.23
N ALA A 468 -7.51 -6.22 -21.71
CA ALA A 468 -7.11 -5.07 -22.52
C ALA A 468 -5.91 -5.39 -23.43
N GLY A 469 -4.91 -6.12 -22.94
CA GLY A 469 -3.74 -6.52 -23.74
C GLY A 469 -4.10 -7.44 -24.91
N VAL A 470 -4.94 -8.45 -24.66
CA VAL A 470 -5.41 -9.38 -25.70
C VAL A 470 -6.26 -8.65 -26.74
N LEU A 471 -7.19 -7.79 -26.30
CA LEU A 471 -8.07 -7.05 -27.19
C LEU A 471 -7.35 -5.97 -28.00
N ALA A 472 -6.31 -5.34 -27.43
CA ALA A 472 -5.46 -4.40 -28.16
C ALA A 472 -4.67 -5.10 -29.28
N GLY A 473 -4.12 -6.29 -29.01
CA GLY A 473 -3.45 -7.12 -30.01
C GLY A 473 -4.38 -7.56 -31.15
N LEU A 474 -5.57 -8.05 -30.79
CA LEU A 474 -6.59 -8.46 -31.76
C LEU A 474 -7.14 -7.28 -32.58
N GLY A 475 -7.36 -6.13 -31.94
CA GLY A 475 -7.81 -4.90 -32.59
C GLY A 475 -6.80 -4.37 -33.60
N ALA A 476 -5.51 -4.37 -33.24
CA ALA A 476 -4.42 -3.98 -34.14
C ALA A 476 -4.30 -4.94 -35.35
N ALA A 477 -4.37 -6.25 -35.10
CA ALA A 477 -4.38 -7.25 -36.17
C ALA A 477 -5.59 -7.09 -37.10
N GLY A 478 -6.79 -6.87 -36.55
CA GLY A 478 -8.02 -6.64 -37.31
C GLY A 478 -7.96 -5.38 -38.19
N ALA A 479 -7.40 -4.28 -37.67
CA ALA A 479 -7.20 -3.04 -38.43
C ALA A 479 -6.22 -3.24 -39.60
N LEU A 480 -5.10 -3.92 -39.37
CA LEU A 480 -4.08 -4.18 -40.38
C LEU A 480 -4.58 -5.15 -41.47
N LEU A 481 -5.25 -6.25 -41.08
CA LEU A 481 -5.82 -7.22 -42.01
C LEU A 481 -6.97 -6.64 -42.84
N GLY A 482 -7.85 -5.84 -42.22
CA GLY A 482 -8.96 -5.19 -42.92
C GLY A 482 -8.53 -4.17 -43.98
N ILE A 483 -7.35 -3.56 -43.80
CA ILE A 483 -6.77 -2.60 -44.76
C ILE A 483 -5.92 -3.32 -45.80
N GLY A 484 -5.16 -4.34 -45.40
CA GLY A 484 -4.35 -5.19 -46.27
C GLY A 484 -5.17 -5.95 -47.30
N ARG A 485 -6.32 -6.51 -46.90
CA ARG A 485 -7.23 -7.26 -47.79
C ARG A 485 -7.89 -6.38 -48.86
N ARG A 486 -8.02 -5.07 -48.61
CA ARG A 486 -8.45 -4.09 -49.62
C ARG A 486 -7.34 -3.70 -50.58
N LEU A 487 -6.10 -3.63 -50.13
CA LEU A 487 -4.94 -3.36 -50.99
C LEU A 487 -4.70 -4.46 -52.03
N SER A 488 -5.14 -5.69 -51.77
CA SER A 488 -5.14 -6.77 -52.76
C SER A 488 -6.24 -6.69 -53.80
N GLU A 489 -7.32 -5.93 -53.58
CA GLU A 489 -8.41 -5.75 -54.56
C GLU A 489 -8.11 -4.69 -55.63
N TYR A 490 -7.06 -3.88 -55.44
CA TYR A 490 -6.59 -2.85 -56.38
C TYR A 490 -5.35 -3.26 -57.20
N ARG A 491 -4.94 -4.53 -57.10
CA ARG A 491 -4.01 -5.18 -58.03
C ARG A 491 -4.80 -5.96 -59.05
#